data_AF-A0A2M7PTM5-F1
#
_entry.id   AF-A0A2M7PTM5-F1
#
_cell.length_a   1.000
_cell.length_b   1.000
_cell.length_c   1.000
_cell.angle_alpha   90.00
_cell.angle_beta   90.00
_cell.angle_gamma   90.00
#
_symmetry.space_group_name_H-M   'P 1'
#
loop_
_entity.id
_entity.type
_entity.pdbx_description
1 polymer ?
#
loop_
_entity_poly.entity_id
_entity_poly.type
_entity_poly.pdbx_seq_one_letter_code
_entity_poly.pdbx_strand_id
1 'polypeptide(L)'
;YDIDFSIDSAISERVIFPISATEQKGIEDARFVKFTDDDGEITYYATYTAYDGMAILPKLIKTKDFYHFKIIPINGEIAQNKGMALFPRKIKGKYAMLCRIDGVNNYIAYSDSINIWHEAKIIQKPKYSWELVQIGNAGSPIETEDGWLVITHAVGSMREYTLGATLYELENPEKEIGRLMEPL
;
A
#
# COMPACT_ATOMS: atom_id res chain seq x y z
N TYR A 1 -1.78 -15.78 -10.89
CA TYR A 1 -2.77 -16.11 -11.94
C TYR A 1 -3.07 -14.83 -12.70
N ASP A 2 -3.72 -14.94 -13.84
CA ASP A 2 -3.90 -13.83 -14.77
C ASP A 2 -5.40 -13.62 -15.04
N ILE A 3 -5.78 -12.37 -15.28
CA ILE A 3 -7.15 -11.94 -15.55
C ILE A 3 -7.13 -11.06 -16.79
N ASP A 4 -7.97 -11.38 -17.77
CA ASP A 4 -8.11 -10.63 -19.01
C ASP A 4 -9.53 -10.07 -19.13
N PHE A 5 -9.62 -8.78 -19.43
CA PHE A 5 -10.89 -8.13 -19.78
C PHE A 5 -10.99 -7.92 -21.29
N SER A 6 -12.22 -7.98 -21.82
CA SER A 6 -12.47 -7.67 -23.23
C SER A 6 -12.04 -6.25 -23.57
N ILE A 7 -11.45 -6.05 -24.75
CA ILE A 7 -11.07 -4.73 -25.24
C ILE A 7 -12.27 -3.80 -25.45
N ASP A 8 -13.45 -4.38 -25.63
CA ASP A 8 -14.71 -3.65 -25.84
C ASP A 8 -15.36 -3.15 -24.53
N SER A 9 -14.85 -3.58 -23.37
CA SER A 9 -15.38 -3.17 -22.06
C SER A 9 -14.81 -1.82 -21.61
N ALA A 10 -15.64 -0.97 -20.99
CA ALA A 10 -15.15 0.27 -20.39
C ALA A 10 -14.37 -0.04 -19.10
N ILE A 11 -13.36 0.77 -18.75
CA ILE A 11 -12.57 0.55 -17.52
C ILE A 11 -13.44 0.57 -16.25
N SER A 12 -14.51 1.38 -16.24
CA SER A 12 -15.46 1.48 -15.13
C SER A 12 -16.30 0.21 -14.93
N GLU A 13 -16.36 -0.68 -15.92
CA GLU A 13 -17.09 -1.94 -15.87
C GLU A 13 -16.20 -3.11 -15.41
N ARG A 14 -14.88 -2.88 -15.30
CA ARG A 14 -13.91 -3.93 -14.95
C ARG A 14 -13.89 -4.14 -13.46
N VAL A 15 -14.45 -5.27 -13.04
CA VAL A 15 -14.47 -5.70 -11.64
C VAL A 15 -13.63 -6.96 -11.49
N ILE A 16 -12.64 -6.91 -10.59
CA ILE A 16 -11.83 -8.08 -10.24
C ILE A 16 -12.58 -8.87 -9.16
N PHE A 17 -13.01 -10.07 -9.52
CA PHE A 17 -13.67 -10.99 -8.60
C PHE A 17 -12.68 -11.99 -7.99
N PRO A 18 -12.97 -12.53 -6.78
CA PRO A 18 -12.24 -13.66 -6.24
C PRO A 18 -12.23 -14.87 -7.18
N ILE A 19 -11.04 -15.36 -7.52
CA ILE A 19 -10.88 -16.54 -8.40
C ILE A 19 -10.14 -17.67 -7.68
N SER A 20 -9.32 -17.36 -6.66
CA SER A 20 -8.54 -18.36 -5.92
C SER A 20 -9.11 -18.66 -4.53
N ALA A 21 -8.84 -19.87 -4.03
CA ALA A 21 -9.28 -20.30 -2.70
C ALA A 21 -8.80 -19.36 -1.57
N THR A 22 -7.61 -18.77 -1.73
CA THR A 22 -7.02 -17.85 -0.75
C THR A 22 -7.70 -16.48 -0.67
N GLU A 23 -8.66 -16.19 -1.54
CA GLU A 23 -9.39 -14.92 -1.54
C GLU A 23 -10.90 -15.09 -1.69
N GLN A 24 -11.40 -16.33 -1.52
CA GLN A 24 -12.79 -16.71 -1.79
C GLN A 24 -13.83 -15.91 -0.98
N LYS A 25 -13.44 -15.25 0.11
CA LYS A 25 -14.31 -14.40 0.93
C LYS A 25 -14.08 -12.90 0.73
N GLY A 26 -13.04 -12.49 0.01
CA GLY A 26 -12.82 -11.08 -0.25
C GLY A 26 -11.49 -10.74 -0.93
N ILE A 27 -11.56 -9.73 -1.79
CA ILE A 27 -10.46 -8.91 -2.26
C ILE A 27 -10.69 -7.53 -1.67
N GLU A 28 -9.86 -7.13 -0.72
CA GLU A 28 -10.10 -5.95 0.11
C GLU A 28 -9.02 -4.88 -0.09
N ASP A 29 -9.44 -3.62 -0.06
CA ASP A 29 -8.60 -2.42 0.03
C ASP A 29 -7.42 -2.38 -0.96
N ALA A 30 -7.70 -2.56 -2.24
CA ALA A 30 -6.68 -2.44 -3.29
C ALA A 30 -6.10 -1.01 -3.33
N ARG A 31 -4.78 -0.90 -3.22
CA ARG A 31 -4.04 0.37 -3.22
C ARG A 31 -3.22 0.48 -4.49
N PHE A 32 -3.80 1.10 -5.52
CA PHE A 32 -3.14 1.29 -6.81
C PHE A 32 -2.09 2.41 -6.75
N VAL A 33 -0.98 2.19 -7.46
CA VAL A 33 0.05 3.18 -7.72
C VAL A 33 0.53 3.06 -9.16
N LYS A 34 0.71 4.22 -9.81
CA LYS A 34 1.47 4.31 -11.04
C LYS A 34 2.95 4.28 -10.69
N PHE A 35 3.62 3.16 -10.97
CA PHE A 35 5.04 3.00 -10.71
C PHE A 35 5.84 3.32 -11.97
N THR A 36 6.87 4.16 -11.83
CA THR A 36 7.80 4.51 -12.91
C THR A 36 9.16 3.91 -12.56
N ASP A 37 9.67 3.01 -13.41
CA ASP A 37 10.99 2.42 -13.25
C ASP A 37 12.09 3.39 -13.73
N ASP A 38 13.35 3.05 -13.47
CA ASP A 38 14.51 3.91 -13.75
C ASP A 38 14.72 4.18 -15.26
N ASP A 39 14.18 3.30 -16.11
CA ASP A 39 14.17 3.44 -17.58
C ASP A 39 12.97 4.23 -18.11
N GLY A 40 12.07 4.70 -17.23
CA GLY A 40 10.84 5.41 -17.57
C GLY A 40 9.65 4.51 -17.89
N GLU A 41 9.80 3.18 -17.86
CA GLU A 41 8.68 2.26 -18.05
C GLU A 41 7.65 2.40 -16.93
N ILE A 42 6.39 2.48 -17.34
CA ILE A 42 5.26 2.60 -16.40
C ILE A 42 4.63 1.24 -16.20
N THR A 43 4.43 0.89 -14.93
CA THR A 43 3.62 -0.25 -14.52
C THR A 43 2.67 0.18 -13.40
N TYR A 44 1.41 -0.20 -13.49
CA TYR A 44 0.46 -0.01 -12.39
C TYR A 44 0.52 -1.23 -11.47
N TYR A 45 0.84 -0.98 -10.22
CA TYR A 45 0.81 -1.99 -9.17
C TYR A 45 -0.34 -1.71 -8.21
N ALA A 46 -0.91 -2.76 -7.63
CA ALA A 46 -1.78 -2.60 -6.47
C ALA A 46 -1.56 -3.70 -5.46
N THR A 47 -1.34 -3.32 -4.21
CA THR A 47 -1.38 -4.26 -3.09
C THR A 47 -2.83 -4.39 -2.62
N TYR A 48 -3.25 -5.60 -2.25
CA TYR A 48 -4.57 -5.83 -1.68
C TYR A 48 -4.53 -6.96 -0.66
N THR A 49 -5.58 -7.06 0.16
CA THR A 49 -5.75 -8.16 1.10
C THR A 49 -6.68 -9.22 0.50
N ALA A 50 -6.15 -10.42 0.30
CA ALA A 50 -6.94 -11.61 -0.01
C ALA A 50 -7.41 -12.27 1.28
N TYR A 51 -8.71 -12.54 1.40
CA TYR A 51 -9.32 -13.15 2.57
C TYR A 51 -10.06 -14.43 2.19
N ASP A 52 -9.76 -15.54 2.86
CA ASP A 52 -10.38 -16.85 2.57
C ASP A 52 -11.51 -17.24 3.55
N GLY A 53 -11.77 -16.41 4.55
CA GLY A 53 -12.71 -16.68 5.65
C GLY A 53 -12.04 -17.00 6.98
N MET A 54 -10.77 -17.38 6.97
CA MET A 54 -9.99 -17.73 8.16
C MET A 54 -8.71 -16.90 8.27
N ALA A 55 -7.97 -16.78 7.16
CA ALA A 55 -6.68 -16.10 7.09
C ALA A 55 -6.69 -14.98 6.05
N ILE A 56 -5.76 -14.05 6.21
CA ILE A 56 -5.48 -12.99 5.25
C ILE A 56 -4.11 -13.20 4.63
N LEU A 57 -4.01 -12.89 3.33
CA LEU A 57 -2.77 -12.95 2.56
C LEU A 57 -2.63 -11.68 1.73
N PRO A 58 -1.53 -10.92 1.86
CA PRO A 58 -1.28 -9.80 0.98
C PRO A 58 -0.90 -10.31 -0.42
N LYS A 59 -1.48 -9.69 -1.44
CA LYS A 59 -1.21 -10.00 -2.85
C LYS A 59 -0.96 -8.70 -3.63
N LEU A 60 -0.29 -8.86 -4.77
CA LEU A 60 0.07 -7.81 -5.69
C LEU A 60 -0.65 -8.01 -7.03
N ILE A 61 -1.31 -6.98 -7.49
CA ILE A 61 -1.83 -6.81 -8.84
C ILE A 61 -0.77 -6.06 -9.65
N LYS A 62 -0.52 -6.51 -10.87
CA LYS A 62 0.34 -5.84 -11.86
C LYS A 62 -0.43 -5.68 -13.17
N THR A 63 -0.41 -4.50 -13.76
CA THR A 63 -0.91 -4.26 -15.11
C THR A 63 -0.16 -3.11 -15.79
N LYS A 64 -0.14 -3.07 -17.12
CA LYS A 64 0.34 -1.91 -17.89
C LYS A 64 -0.79 -1.15 -18.60
N ASP A 65 -1.95 -1.79 -18.77
CA ASP A 65 -3.00 -1.35 -19.68
C ASP A 65 -4.42 -1.44 -19.10
N PHE A 66 -4.57 -1.99 -17.89
CA PHE A 66 -5.84 -2.30 -17.24
C PHE A 66 -6.74 -3.29 -18.01
N TYR A 67 -6.22 -3.97 -19.04
CA TYR A 67 -6.90 -5.09 -19.72
C TYR A 67 -6.38 -6.43 -19.21
N HIS A 68 -5.06 -6.54 -19.08
CA HIS A 68 -4.40 -7.72 -18.56
C HIS A 68 -3.88 -7.44 -17.15
N PHE A 69 -4.35 -8.23 -16.18
CA PHE A 69 -3.91 -8.15 -14.79
C PHE A 69 -3.22 -9.44 -14.38
N LYS A 70 -2.00 -9.31 -13.86
CA LYS A 70 -1.27 -10.40 -13.25
C LYS A 70 -1.34 -10.29 -11.74
N ILE A 71 -1.77 -11.36 -11.10
CA ILE A 71 -1.89 -11.49 -9.63
C ILE A 71 -0.76 -12.36 -9.10
N ILE A 72 0.02 -11.82 -8.17
CA ILE A 72 1.23 -12.44 -7.61
C ILE A 72 1.15 -12.38 -6.07
N PRO A 73 1.48 -13.46 -5.34
CA PRO A 73 1.58 -13.39 -3.88
C PRO A 73 2.74 -12.49 -3.44
N ILE A 74 2.53 -11.77 -2.34
CA ILE A 74 3.60 -11.11 -1.61
C ILE A 74 4.13 -12.10 -0.57
N ASN A 75 5.45 -12.30 -0.55
CA ASN A 75 6.12 -13.25 0.33
C ASN A 75 7.11 -12.54 1.26
N GLY A 76 7.59 -13.28 2.26
CA GLY A 76 8.56 -12.82 3.25
C GLY A 76 7.91 -12.54 4.60
N GLU A 77 8.73 -12.19 5.59
CA GLU A 77 8.36 -12.17 7.00
C GLU A 77 7.35 -11.07 7.32
N ILE A 78 7.35 -9.96 6.57
CA ILE A 78 6.39 -8.87 6.76
C ILE A 78 5.08 -9.09 5.97
N ALA A 79 4.97 -10.17 5.19
CA ALA A 79 3.84 -10.47 4.32
C ALA A 79 2.63 -11.10 5.08
N GLN A 80 2.25 -10.52 6.23
CA GLN A 80 1.25 -11.12 7.13
C GLN A 80 0.04 -10.22 7.41
N ASN A 81 0.14 -8.92 7.12
CA ASN A 81 -0.87 -7.94 7.53
C ASN A 81 -1.42 -7.13 6.34
N LYS A 82 -2.37 -6.24 6.61
CA LYS A 82 -3.00 -5.35 5.63
C LYS A 82 -2.25 -4.02 5.53
N GLY A 83 -2.73 -3.11 4.68
CA GLY A 83 -2.25 -1.72 4.66
C GLY A 83 -0.86 -1.55 4.06
N MET A 84 -0.49 -2.40 3.10
CA MET A 84 0.72 -2.23 2.31
C MET A 84 0.47 -1.21 1.21
N ALA A 85 1.38 -0.26 0.98
CA ALA A 85 1.29 0.70 -0.10
C ALA A 85 2.66 0.98 -0.70
N LEU A 86 2.79 0.78 -2.01
CA LEU A 86 4.05 0.98 -2.73
C LEU A 86 4.34 2.46 -2.97
N PHE A 87 5.61 2.84 -2.92
CA PHE A 87 6.06 4.13 -3.45
C PHE A 87 5.99 4.11 -4.99
N PRO A 88 5.80 5.27 -5.65
CA PRO A 88 5.60 5.35 -7.11
C PRO A 88 6.87 5.20 -7.94
N ARG A 89 8.03 4.98 -7.30
CA ARG A 89 9.32 4.67 -7.95
C ARG A 89 10.26 4.01 -6.97
N LYS A 90 11.41 3.54 -7.46
CA LYS A 90 12.50 3.11 -6.58
C LYS A 90 13.10 4.28 -5.81
N ILE A 91 13.57 4.00 -4.60
CA ILE A 91 14.31 4.92 -3.73
C ILE A 91 15.68 4.32 -3.52
N LYS A 92 16.73 5.02 -3.97
CA LYS A 92 18.12 4.54 -3.94
C LYS A 92 18.28 3.13 -4.55
N GLY A 93 17.62 2.90 -5.68
CA GLY A 93 17.68 1.64 -6.44
C GLY A 93 16.85 0.48 -5.88
N LYS A 94 16.10 0.68 -4.79
CA LYS A 94 15.24 -0.36 -4.19
C LYS A 94 13.76 0.01 -4.30
N TYR A 95 12.90 -1.00 -4.41
CA TYR A 95 11.47 -0.79 -4.16
C TYR A 95 11.28 -0.38 -2.70
N ALA A 96 10.35 0.53 -2.46
CA ALA A 96 9.96 0.96 -1.12
C ALA A 96 8.46 0.75 -0.92
N MET A 97 8.06 0.39 0.30
CA MET A 97 6.67 0.12 0.64
C MET A 97 6.37 0.59 2.06
N LEU A 98 5.26 1.31 2.25
CA LEU A 98 4.67 1.53 3.56
C LEU A 98 3.86 0.31 3.98
N CYS A 99 3.93 -0.10 5.24
CA CYS A 99 3.19 -1.26 5.74
C CYS A 99 2.83 -1.13 7.23
N ARG A 100 1.96 -2.03 7.69
CA ARG A 100 1.40 -2.08 9.05
C ARG A 100 1.61 -3.48 9.66
N ILE A 101 2.84 -3.79 10.09
CA ILE A 101 3.15 -5.17 10.53
C ILE A 101 2.48 -5.53 11.87
N ASP A 102 2.40 -4.58 12.81
CA ASP A 102 1.89 -4.79 14.17
C ASP A 102 0.42 -4.38 14.34
N GLY A 103 -0.22 -3.92 13.27
CA GLY A 103 -1.59 -3.43 13.31
C GLY A 103 -1.77 -2.07 14.00
N VAL A 104 -0.71 -1.37 14.40
CA VAL A 104 -0.80 -0.09 15.15
C VAL A 104 0.01 1.03 14.51
N ASN A 105 1.23 0.74 14.07
CA ASN A 105 2.22 1.74 13.65
C ASN A 105 2.52 1.66 12.15
N ASN A 106 2.93 2.77 11.56
CA ASN A 106 3.40 2.79 10.18
C ASN A 106 4.89 2.43 10.11
N TYR A 107 5.20 1.52 9.19
CA TYR A 107 6.54 1.05 8.88
C TYR A 107 6.88 1.34 7.42
N ILE A 108 8.17 1.35 7.12
CA ILE A 108 8.70 1.29 5.76
C ILE A 108 9.57 0.06 5.58
N ALA A 109 9.45 -0.57 4.43
CA ALA A 109 10.27 -1.69 4.00
C ALA A 109 10.93 -1.37 2.67
N TYR A 110 12.08 -1.99 2.41
CA TYR A 110 12.80 -1.91 1.14
C TYR A 110 13.08 -3.30 0.60
N SER A 111 13.07 -3.45 -0.72
CA SER A 111 13.40 -4.73 -1.37
C SER A 111 13.98 -4.54 -2.76
N ASP A 112 14.82 -5.49 -3.18
CA ASP A 112 15.28 -5.62 -4.56
C ASP A 112 14.22 -6.32 -5.45
N SER A 113 13.22 -6.95 -4.84
CA SER A 113 12.11 -7.63 -5.53
C SER A 113 10.76 -7.04 -5.13
N ILE A 114 9.88 -6.82 -6.12
CA ILE A 114 8.55 -6.24 -5.89
C ILE A 114 7.64 -7.11 -5.01
N ASN A 115 7.89 -8.43 -4.92
CA ASN A 115 7.00 -9.38 -4.26
C ASN A 115 7.65 -10.17 -3.11
N ILE A 116 8.86 -9.81 -2.67
CA ILE A 116 9.55 -10.47 -1.55
C ILE A 116 10.00 -9.38 -0.57
N TRP A 117 9.53 -9.43 0.68
CA TRP A 117 9.78 -8.38 1.68
C TRP A 117 10.09 -9.00 3.05
N HIS A 118 11.29 -8.74 3.57
CA HIS A 118 11.81 -9.42 4.76
C HIS A 118 11.78 -8.56 6.01
N GLU A 119 12.18 -7.30 5.90
CA GLU A 119 12.36 -6.43 7.05
C GLU A 119 11.64 -5.10 6.85
N ALA A 120 11.16 -4.52 7.95
CA ALA A 120 10.53 -3.22 7.97
C ALA A 120 10.98 -2.44 9.20
N LYS A 121 11.13 -1.12 9.02
CA LYS A 121 11.50 -0.18 10.07
C LYS A 121 10.30 0.69 10.43
N ILE A 122 10.06 0.86 11.72
CA ILE A 122 9.01 1.76 12.20
C ILE A 122 9.38 3.21 11.89
N ILE A 123 8.45 3.96 11.29
CA ILE A 123 8.67 5.36 10.90
C ILE A 123 7.66 6.31 11.52
N GLN A 124 6.51 5.79 11.97
CA GLN A 124 5.49 6.63 12.57
C GLN A 124 4.65 5.85 13.58
N LYS A 125 4.49 6.46 14.76
CA LYS A 125 3.66 5.97 15.87
C LYS A 125 2.49 6.92 16.12
N PRO A 126 1.39 6.46 16.74
CA PRO A 126 0.40 7.34 17.34
C PRO A 126 1.04 8.41 18.22
N LYS A 127 0.60 9.65 18.04
CA LYS A 127 1.11 10.81 18.79
C LYS A 127 -0.03 11.66 19.35
N TYR A 128 -1.13 11.80 18.61
CA TYR A 128 -2.29 12.60 18.98
C TYR A 128 -3.46 11.73 19.46
N SER A 129 -4.42 12.33 20.17
CA SER A 129 -5.58 11.62 20.74
C SER A 129 -6.47 10.95 19.68
N TRP A 130 -6.56 11.54 18.49
CA TRP A 130 -7.31 11.00 17.35
C TRP A 130 -6.60 9.83 16.65
N GLU A 131 -5.39 9.48 17.09
CA GLU A 131 -4.59 8.35 16.59
C GLU A 131 -4.36 7.28 17.65
N LEU A 132 -4.92 7.46 18.84
CA LEU A 132 -4.60 6.74 20.08
C LEU A 132 -4.56 5.21 19.94
N VAL A 133 -5.44 4.64 19.12
CA VAL A 133 -5.55 3.19 18.94
C VAL A 133 -4.60 2.69 17.86
N GLN A 134 -4.53 3.38 16.72
CA GLN A 134 -3.68 3.01 15.59
C GLN A 134 -3.59 4.15 14.57
N ILE A 135 -2.50 4.16 13.80
CA ILE A 135 -2.31 4.98 12.61
C ILE A 135 -1.82 4.13 11.43
N GLY A 136 -2.31 4.38 10.22
CA GLY A 136 -1.90 3.67 9.02
C GLY A 136 -1.87 4.56 7.79
N ASN A 137 -1.08 4.19 6.79
CA ASN A 137 -1.20 4.76 5.47
C ASN A 137 -2.58 4.40 4.86
N ALA A 138 -3.21 5.36 4.18
CA ALA A 138 -4.44 5.11 3.44
C ALA A 138 -4.13 4.50 2.06
N GLY A 139 -3.06 4.96 1.43
CA GLY A 139 -2.60 4.48 0.14
C GLY A 139 -1.14 4.87 -0.12
N SER A 140 -0.78 4.86 -1.40
CA SER A 140 0.59 5.11 -1.84
C SER A 140 1.04 6.55 -1.60
N PRO A 141 2.30 6.77 -1.20
CA PRO A 141 2.89 8.10 -1.10
C PRO A 141 2.81 8.87 -2.42
N ILE A 142 2.55 10.17 -2.33
CA ILE A 142 2.54 11.11 -3.44
C ILE A 142 3.86 11.87 -3.41
N GLU A 143 4.61 11.85 -4.50
CA GLU A 143 5.84 12.63 -4.65
C GLU A 143 5.50 14.10 -4.90
N THR A 144 6.05 15.00 -4.09
CA THR A 144 5.96 16.45 -4.27
C THR A 144 7.35 17.07 -4.17
N GLU A 145 7.48 18.38 -4.49
CA GLU A 145 8.74 19.10 -4.30
C GLU A 145 9.15 19.23 -2.81
N ASP A 146 8.18 19.16 -1.89
CA ASP A 146 8.40 19.26 -0.45
C ASP A 146 8.70 17.93 0.24
N GLY A 147 8.36 16.80 -0.40
CA GLY A 147 8.44 15.49 0.26
C GLY A 147 7.53 14.43 -0.33
N TRP A 148 7.47 13.30 0.38
CA TRP A 148 6.47 12.26 0.19
C TRP A 148 5.25 12.59 1.03
N LEU A 149 4.19 13.08 0.39
CA LEU A 149 2.90 13.31 1.02
C LEU A 149 2.16 11.97 1.17
N VAL A 150 1.83 11.60 2.40
CA VAL A 150 1.11 10.38 2.75
C VAL A 150 -0.18 10.75 3.43
N ILE A 151 -1.31 10.40 2.80
CA ILE A 151 -2.61 10.42 3.48
C ILE A 151 -2.66 9.24 4.44
N THR A 152 -2.95 9.52 5.70
CA THR A 152 -3.06 8.53 6.76
C THR A 152 -4.51 8.37 7.20
N HIS A 153 -4.85 7.18 7.68
CA HIS A 153 -6.03 6.97 8.49
C HIS A 153 -5.58 6.75 9.94
N ALA A 154 -6.38 7.20 10.89
CA ALA A 154 -6.11 7.04 12.30
C ALA A 154 -7.38 6.66 13.05
N VAL A 155 -7.21 5.97 14.18
CA VAL A 155 -8.31 5.52 15.02
C VAL A 155 -8.14 6.11 16.40
N GLY A 156 -9.07 6.98 16.76
CA GLY A 156 -9.11 7.64 18.06
C GLY A 156 -9.94 6.90 19.10
N SER A 157 -10.31 7.63 20.15
CA SER A 157 -11.32 7.21 21.12
C SER A 157 -12.61 6.75 20.43
N MET A 158 -13.32 5.79 21.03
CA MET A 158 -14.59 5.27 20.49
C MET A 158 -14.47 4.63 19.08
N ARG A 159 -13.25 4.29 18.65
CA ARG A 159 -12.95 3.73 17.32
C ARG A 159 -13.35 4.64 16.15
N GLU A 160 -13.33 5.95 16.38
CA GLU A 160 -13.57 6.93 15.33
C GLU A 160 -12.42 6.92 14.32
N TYR A 161 -12.76 6.76 13.04
CA TYR A 161 -11.79 6.81 11.94
C TYR A 161 -11.72 8.23 11.39
N THR A 162 -10.50 8.76 11.32
CA THR A 162 -10.23 10.08 10.76
C THR A 162 -9.09 10.00 9.74
N LEU A 163 -9.06 10.95 8.81
CA LEU A 163 -7.95 11.12 7.89
C LEU A 163 -6.96 12.14 8.46
N GLY A 164 -5.69 11.95 8.13
CA GLY A 164 -4.62 12.89 8.39
C GLY A 164 -3.67 12.95 7.20
N ALA A 165 -2.65 13.78 7.32
CA ALA A 165 -1.57 13.88 6.35
C ALA A 165 -0.22 13.93 7.05
N THR A 166 0.75 13.22 6.48
CA THR A 166 2.15 13.19 6.92
C THR A 166 3.05 13.46 5.73
N LEU A 167 4.14 14.20 5.94
CA LEU A 167 5.15 14.50 4.96
C LEU A 167 6.47 13.83 5.39
N TYR A 168 7.07 13.05 4.51
CA TYR A 168 8.40 12.46 4.70
C TYR A 168 9.42 13.07 3.72
N GLU A 169 10.70 13.07 4.10
CA GLU A 169 11.78 13.61 3.26
C GLU A 169 12.00 12.77 1.98
N LEU A 170 12.20 13.41 0.82
CA LEU A 170 12.34 12.72 -0.48
C LEU A 170 13.47 11.70 -0.51
N GLU A 171 14.67 12.13 -0.07
CA GLU A 171 15.90 11.33 -0.09
C GLU A 171 15.98 10.31 1.05
N ASN A 172 15.18 10.50 2.09
CA ASN A 172 15.13 9.61 3.23
C ASN A 172 13.70 9.52 3.77
N PRO A 173 12.85 8.67 3.15
CA PRO A 173 11.44 8.56 3.52
C PRO A 173 11.22 7.96 4.92
N GLU A 174 12.28 7.59 5.64
CA GLU A 174 12.21 7.23 7.05
C GLU A 174 12.05 8.44 7.98
N LYS A 175 12.32 9.65 7.49
CA LYS A 175 12.29 10.88 8.26
C LYS A 175 10.97 11.62 8.06
N GLU A 176 10.12 11.58 9.08
CA GLU A 176 8.93 12.43 9.17
C GLU A 176 9.36 13.90 9.32
N ILE A 177 8.95 14.76 8.40
CA ILE A 177 9.27 16.20 8.40
C ILE A 177 8.05 17.08 8.61
N GLY A 178 6.84 16.51 8.50
CA GLY A 178 5.59 17.21 8.81
C GLY A 178 4.47 16.22 9.09
N ARG A 179 3.52 16.60 9.94
CA ARG A 179 2.32 15.83 10.25
C ARG A 179 1.26 16.77 10.79
N LEU A 180 0.01 16.59 10.36
CA LEU A 180 -1.10 17.39 10.91
C LEU A 180 -1.28 17.12 12.41
N MET A 181 -1.60 18.17 13.16
CA MET A 181 -1.90 18.06 14.59
C MET A 181 -3.36 17.71 14.85
N GLU A 182 -4.23 18.02 13.88
CA GLU A 182 -5.67 17.75 13.88
C GLU A 182 -6.00 16.95 12.61
N PRO A 183 -7.12 16.20 12.59
CA PRO A 183 -7.61 15.54 11.38
C PRO A 183 -7.74 16.49 10.17
N LEU A 184 -7.66 15.91 8.97
CA LEU A 184 -7.86 16.60 7.68
C LEU A 184 -9.32 17.00 7.46
#